data_AF-A0A318QJ86-F1
#
_entry.id   AF-A0A318QJ86-F1
#
_cell.length_a   1.000
_cell.length_b   1.000
_cell.length_c   1.000
_cell.angle_alpha   90.00
_cell.angle_beta   90.00
_cell.angle_gamma   90.00
#
_symmetry.space_group_name_H-M   'P 1'
#
loop_
_entity.id
_entity.type
_entity.pdbx_description
1 polymer ?
#
loop_
_entity_poly.entity_id
_entity_poly.type
_entity_poly.pdbx_seq_one_letter_code
_entity_poly.pdbx_strand_id
1 'polypeptide(L)' 'MWNEPYLETCCRSALHRLKLSGENGRPTGLRDDPCLRRLTGMGLAHMHGETRFTMTAQGQTRHRTEILKLAP' A
#
# COMPACT_ATOMS: atom_id res chain seq x y z
N MET A 1 15.31 -7.92 0.72
CA MET A 1 15.23 -7.17 -0.55
C MET A 1 14.05 -7.76 -1.31
N TRP A 2 12.89 -7.09 -1.32
CA TRP A 2 11.67 -7.59 -1.98
C TRP A 2 11.82 -7.40 -3.50
N ASN A 3 12.20 -8.46 -4.20
CA ASN A 3 12.43 -8.48 -5.65
C ASN A 3 11.23 -9.08 -6.42
N GLU A 4 10.00 -8.84 -5.95
CA GLU A 4 8.83 -9.21 -6.74
C GLU A 4 8.49 -8.07 -7.72
N PRO A 5 8.53 -8.33 -9.04
CA PRO A 5 8.25 -7.29 -10.03
C PRO A 5 6.80 -6.79 -9.94
N TYR A 6 5.88 -7.64 -9.48
CA TYR A 6 4.45 -7.37 -9.43
C TYR A 6 3.89 -7.60 -8.03
N LEU A 7 2.93 -6.76 -7.64
CA LEU A 7 2.15 -7.01 -6.44
C LEU A 7 1.18 -8.19 -6.66
N GLU A 8 1.03 -9.05 -5.66
CA GLU A 8 -0.08 -10.00 -5.63
C GLU A 8 -1.43 -9.25 -5.68
N THR A 9 -2.48 -9.89 -6.23
CA THR A 9 -3.81 -9.28 -6.40
C THR A 9 -4.38 -8.73 -5.08
N CYS A 10 -4.13 -9.41 -3.96
CA CYS A 10 -4.55 -8.97 -2.63
C CYS A 10 -3.83 -7.67 -2.20
N CYS A 11 -2.53 -7.55 -2.48
CA CYS A 11 -1.72 -6.37 -2.17
C CYS A 11 -2.09 -5.19 -3.07
N ARG A 12 -2.44 -5.41 -4.34
CA ARG A 12 -2.99 -4.35 -5.21
C ARG A 12 -4.28 -3.79 -4.65
N SER A 13 -5.19 -4.65 -4.22
CA SER A 13 -6.46 -4.24 -3.59
C SER A 13 -6.23 -3.45 -2.30
N ALA A 14 -5.28 -3.88 -1.47
CA ALA A 14 -4.91 -3.17 -0.24
C ALA A 14 -4.30 -1.79 -0.54
N LEU A 15 -3.39 -1.71 -1.51
CA LEU A 15 -2.77 -0.45 -1.94
C LEU A 15 -3.83 0.51 -2.51
N HIS A 16 -4.80 0.02 -3.28
CA HIS A 16 -5.92 0.83 -3.76
C HIS A 16 -6.76 1.40 -2.61
N ARG A 17 -7.16 0.55 -1.66
CA ARG A 17 -7.94 0.99 -0.48
C ARG A 17 -7.16 1.97 0.40
N LEU A 18 -5.85 1.79 0.52
CA LEU A 18 -4.98 2.74 1.22
C LEU A 18 -4.99 4.10 0.52
N LYS A 19 -4.96 4.15 -0.82
CA LYS A 19 -5.04 5.42 -1.57
C LYS A 19 -6.37 6.13 -1.33
N LEU A 20 -7.48 5.38 -1.34
CA LEU A 20 -8.82 5.91 -1.06
C LEU A 20 -8.96 6.46 0.37
N SER A 21 -8.14 5.98 1.31
CA SER A 21 -8.19 6.43 2.72
C SER A 21 -7.56 7.82 2.93
N GLY A 22 -6.82 8.35 1.92
CA GLY A 22 -6.25 9.69 1.96
C GLY A 22 -5.28 9.92 3.12
N GLU A 23 -5.21 11.17 3.60
CA GLU A 23 -4.29 11.58 4.68
C GLU A 23 -4.63 10.97 6.04
N ASN A 24 -5.92 10.66 6.27
CA ASN A 24 -6.36 9.96 7.48
C ASN A 24 -5.79 8.55 7.59
N GLY A 25 -5.33 7.97 6.47
CA GLY A 25 -4.77 6.63 6.41
C GLY A 25 -5.79 5.54 6.74
N ARG A 26 -5.31 4.30 6.72
CA ARG A 26 -6.11 3.11 6.94
C ARG A 26 -5.80 2.50 8.31
N PRO A 27 -6.79 2.24 9.19
CA PRO A 27 -6.53 1.69 10.51
C PRO A 27 -6.02 0.23 10.44
N THR A 28 -5.30 -0.18 11.47
CA THR A 28 -4.90 -1.58 11.68
C THR A 28 -6.08 -2.46 12.07
N GLY A 29 -5.90 -3.79 12.00
CA GLY A 29 -6.92 -4.77 12.38
C GLY A 29 -8.03 -5.01 11.34
N LEU A 30 -7.95 -4.35 10.18
CA LEU A 30 -8.81 -4.67 9.04
C LEU A 30 -8.32 -5.95 8.33
N ARG A 31 -9.19 -6.56 7.53
CA ARG A 31 -8.87 -7.82 6.81
C ARG A 31 -7.62 -7.74 5.94
N ASP A 32 -7.25 -6.54 5.48
CA ASP A 32 -6.07 -6.31 4.65
C ASP A 32 -4.83 -5.83 5.42
N ASP A 33 -4.86 -5.82 6.75
CA ASP A 33 -3.72 -5.50 7.61
C ASP A 33 -2.46 -6.33 7.25
N PRO A 34 -2.52 -7.67 7.03
CA PRO A 34 -1.34 -8.43 6.60
C PRO A 34 -0.75 -7.92 5.28
N CYS A 35 -1.60 -7.48 4.33
CA CYS A 35 -1.13 -6.91 3.07
C CYS A 35 -0.51 -5.52 3.29
N LEU A 36 -1.08 -4.68 4.16
CA LEU A 36 -0.54 -3.36 4.49
C LEU A 36 0.82 -3.46 5.18
N ARG A 37 1.03 -4.47 6.04
CA ARG A 37 2.34 -4.77 6.64
C ARG A 37 3.36 -5.21 5.60
N ARG A 38 2.98 -6.05 4.64
CA ARG A 38 3.85 -6.42 3.50
C ARG A 38 4.22 -5.18 2.67
N LEU A 39 3.24 -4.35 2.33
CA LEU A 39 3.46 -3.10 1.61
C LEU A 39 4.38 -2.14 2.38
N THR A 40 4.33 -2.15 3.72
CA THR A 40 5.25 -1.41 4.58
C THR A 40 6.67 -1.97 4.47
N GLY A 41 6.85 -3.29 4.51
CA GLY A 41 8.13 -3.95 4.26
C GLY A 41 8.71 -3.73 2.86
N MET A 42 7.86 -3.37 1.88
CA MET A 42 8.24 -2.98 0.52
C MET A 42 8.49 -1.47 0.35
N GLY A 43 8.27 -0.65 1.38
CA GLY A 43 8.40 0.81 1.30
C GLY A 43 7.23 1.54 0.62
N LEU A 44 6.13 0.83 0.31
CA LEU A 44 4.95 1.37 -0.36
C LEU A 44 3.90 1.95 0.61
N ALA A 45 3.97 1.55 1.87
CA ALA A 45 3.15 2.08 2.96
C ALA A 45 4.03 2.42 4.17
N HIS A 46 3.52 3.25 5.06
CA HIS A 46 4.14 3.58 6.33
C HIS A 46 3.16 3.30 7.47
N MET A 47 3.63 2.68 8.55
CA MET A 47 2.83 2.40 9.73
C MET A 47 3.11 3.44 10.82
N HIS A 48 2.09 4.22 11.19
CA HIS A 48 2.16 5.22 12.27
C HIS A 48 1.71 4.61 13.59
N GLY A 49 2.63 4.57 14.56
CA GLY A 49 2.35 4.20 15.95
C GLY A 49 1.56 2.91 16.11
N GLU A 50 1.75 1.94 15.20
CA GLU A 50 1.05 0.65 15.15
C GLU A 50 -0.50 0.72 15.03
N THR A 51 -1.06 1.88 14.70
CA THR A 51 -2.52 2.07 14.64
C THR A 51 -3.02 2.35 13.24
N ARG A 52 -2.19 2.95 12.37
CA ARG A 52 -2.61 3.40 11.05
C ARG A 52 -1.54 3.19 10.01
N PHE A 53 -1.97 2.99 8.77
CA PHE A 53 -1.13 2.96 7.58
C PHE A 53 -1.39 4.19 6.72
N THR A 54 -0.34 4.80 6.19
CA THR A 54 -0.40 5.85 5.18
C THR A 54 0.40 5.44 3.95
N MET A 55 0.11 6.06 2.81
CA MET A 55 0.80 5.75 1.56
C MET A 55 2.09 6.58 1.43
N THR A 56 3.20 5.94 1.10
CA THR A 56 4.46 6.63 0.81
C THR A 56 4.44 7.21 -0.61
N ALA A 57 5.39 8.08 -0.94
CA ALA A 57 5.57 8.54 -2.33
C ALA A 57 5.79 7.37 -3.31
N GLN A 58 6.59 6.37 -2.91
CA GLN A 58 6.81 5.16 -3.71
C GLN A 58 5.51 4.35 -3.89
N GLY A 59 4.68 4.27 -2.85
CA GLY A 59 3.35 3.66 -2.90
C GLY A 59 2.42 4.38 -3.89
N GLN A 60 2.49 5.71 -3.96
CA GLN A 60 1.72 6.49 -4.93
C GLN A 60 2.15 6.22 -6.36
N THR A 61 3.45 6.21 -6.65
CA THR A 61 3.96 5.86 -7.98
C THR A 61 3.56 4.44 -8.36
N ARG A 62 3.74 3.47 -7.46
CA ARG A 62 3.38 2.08 -7.71
C ARG A 62 1.86 1.90 -7.90
N HIS A 63 1.04 2.66 -7.18
CA HIS A 63 -0.41 2.67 -7.38
C HIS A 63 -0.78 3.17 -8.78
N ARG A 64 -0.15 4.26 -9.24
CA ARG A 64 -0.39 4.80 -10.59
C ARG A 64 -0.04 3.79 -11.68
N THR A 65 1.07 3.08 -11.55
CA THR A 65 1.51 2.12 -12.58
C THR A 65 0.75 0.79 -12.54
N GLU A 66 0.59 0.18 -11.36
CA GLU A 66 0.03 -1.19 -11.25
C GLU A 66 -1.50 -1.23 -11.22
N ILE A 67 -2.13 -0.16 -10.72
CA ILE A 67 -3.58 -0.13 -10.49
C ILE A 67 -4.26 0.75 -11.52
N LEU A 68 -3.78 1.99 -11.70
CA LEU A 68 -4.35 2.89 -12.71
C LEU A 68 -3.84 2.60 -14.13
N LYS A 69 -2.78 1.78 -14.28
CA LYS A 69 -2.11 1.48 -15.55
C LYS A 69 -1.67 2.75 -16.30
N LEU A 70 -1.29 3.78 -15.54
CA LEU A 70 -0.72 5.01 -16.08
C LEU A 70 0.79 4.83 -16.28
N ALA A 71 1.37 5.58 -17.23
CA ALA A 71 2.81 5.64 -17.37
C ALA A 71 3.46 6.13 -16.05
N PRO A 72 4.61 5.56 -15.66
CA PRO A 72 5.32 5.91 -14.43
C PRO A 72 5.67 7.39 -14.32
#